data_AF-A0A077LXB3-F1
#
_entry.id   AF-A0A077LXB3-F1
#
_cell.length_a   1.000
_cell.length_b   1.000
_cell.length_c   1.000
_cell.angle_alpha   90.00
_cell.angle_beta   90.00
_cell.angle_gamma   90.00
#
_symmetry.space_group_name_H-M   'P 1'
#
loop_
_entity.id
_entity.type
_entity.pdbx_description
1 polymer ?
#
loop_
_entity_poly.entity_id
_entity_poly.type
_entity_poly.pdbx_seq_one_letter_code
_entity_poly.pdbx_strand_id
1 'polypeptide(L)'
;MDTNTKRLGSAAALVATSILLAGLAAGAASAVVVPGTPAKDVHVGLDNDTRSNTFIQPPGVTARQDMDRTDVVFGRGNDDLLVGNRGSDTLLGGPGSDILVGGPDHGATPSSDVLDGDLGDDVGIWSPGDGNDVFVGYDGTDTMILGDLATTAGGTLRLTKQLGREVPHVTVDGLPHDGCDLVPVPESEHLGVQYLVRFTVDGVITSTIRLKDVERVLCPSPNAGHGLLATLTDPHPGFHDVDLGTLAGLTRAIVGPQG
;
A
#
# COMPACT_ATOMS: atom_id res chain seq x y z
N MET A 1 -50.05 -41.39 5.76
CA MET A 1 -50.35 -40.04 6.26
C MET A 1 -49.13 -39.20 5.97
N ASP A 2 -49.27 -38.28 5.02
CA ASP A 2 -48.31 -37.21 4.73
C ASP A 2 -47.97 -36.43 6.00
N THR A 3 -46.71 -36.01 6.13
CA THR A 3 -46.39 -34.57 6.06
C THR A 3 -44.91 -34.37 5.74
N ASN A 4 -44.75 -33.53 4.72
CA ASN A 4 -43.58 -32.96 4.11
C ASN A 4 -42.96 -31.87 5.01
N THR A 5 -41.64 -31.86 5.23
CA THR A 5 -40.87 -30.63 5.50
C THR A 5 -39.44 -30.76 4.97
N LYS A 6 -39.21 -30.18 3.78
CA LYS A 6 -37.90 -29.70 3.33
C LYS A 6 -37.50 -28.44 4.12
N ARG A 7 -36.18 -28.14 4.05
CA ARG A 7 -35.46 -26.86 4.30
C ARG A 7 -34.62 -26.93 5.58
N LEU A 8 -33.38 -26.41 5.66
CA LEU A 8 -32.65 -25.48 4.80
C LEU A 8 -31.14 -25.64 5.10
N GLY A 9 -30.28 -25.33 4.12
CA GLY A 9 -28.83 -25.38 4.25
C GLY A 9 -28.28 -24.37 5.27
N SER A 10 -27.18 -24.76 5.91
CA SER A 10 -26.42 -23.92 6.82
C SER A 10 -25.75 -22.79 6.04
N ALA A 11 -26.33 -21.59 6.10
CA ALA A 11 -25.64 -20.36 5.71
C ALA A 11 -24.60 -20.03 6.78
N ALA A 12 -23.34 -19.86 6.37
CA ALA A 12 -22.30 -19.26 7.19
C ALA A 12 -22.73 -17.85 7.58
N ALA A 13 -22.76 -17.57 8.88
CA ALA A 13 -23.01 -16.23 9.40
C ALA A 13 -21.73 -15.41 9.23
N LEU A 14 -21.69 -14.54 8.21
CA LEU A 14 -20.74 -13.43 8.16
C LEU A 14 -21.18 -12.43 9.25
N VAL A 15 -20.39 -12.29 10.32
CA VAL A 15 -20.58 -11.22 11.30
C VAL A 15 -19.93 -9.97 10.72
N ALA A 16 -20.68 -9.22 9.91
CA ALA A 16 -20.30 -7.86 9.55
C ALA A 16 -20.62 -6.95 10.74
N THR A 17 -19.60 -6.54 11.49
CA THR A 17 -19.76 -5.62 12.61
C THR A 17 -19.91 -4.20 12.06
N SER A 18 -21.15 -3.80 11.74
CA SER A 18 -21.45 -2.43 11.30
C SER A 18 -21.41 -1.46 12.49
N ILE A 19 -20.37 -0.62 12.57
CA ILE A 19 -20.37 0.52 13.48
C ILE A 19 -21.19 1.64 12.84
N LEU A 20 -22.43 1.84 13.31
CA LEU A 20 -23.18 3.07 13.01
C LEU A 20 -22.61 4.21 13.88
N LEU A 21 -21.96 5.19 13.24
CA LEU A 21 -21.67 6.47 13.89
C LEU A 21 -22.74 7.49 13.46
N ALA A 22 -23.69 7.74 14.37
CA ALA A 22 -24.64 8.84 14.26
C ALA A 22 -23.90 10.18 14.38
N GLY A 23 -24.23 11.11 13.49
CA GLY A 23 -23.54 12.39 13.36
C GLY A 23 -23.58 13.27 14.61
N LEU A 24 -22.48 13.99 14.83
CA LEU A 24 -22.44 15.29 15.48
C LEU A 24 -21.35 16.13 14.80
N ALA A 25 -21.73 17.34 14.43
CA ALA A 25 -20.85 18.33 13.84
C ALA A 25 -20.00 19.04 14.91
N ALA A 26 -18.85 19.53 14.44
CA ALA A 26 -17.95 20.53 15.00
C ALA A 26 -16.79 20.05 15.90
N GLY A 27 -15.58 20.19 15.34
CA GLY A 27 -14.45 20.81 16.04
C GLY A 27 -13.73 19.94 17.06
N ALA A 28 -13.03 18.91 16.61
CA ALA A 28 -11.89 18.35 17.33
C ALA A 28 -10.92 17.77 16.31
N ALA A 29 -9.61 18.04 16.48
CA ALA A 29 -8.54 17.34 15.79
C ALA A 29 -8.83 15.83 15.91
N SER A 30 -9.23 15.25 14.80
CA SER A 30 -9.57 13.85 14.70
C SER A 30 -8.42 13.22 13.92
N ALA A 31 -7.87 12.11 14.43
CA ALA A 31 -7.19 11.15 13.56
C ALA A 31 -8.08 10.96 12.34
N VAL A 32 -7.56 11.31 11.17
CA VAL A 32 -8.36 11.65 9.99
C VAL A 32 -9.00 10.38 9.43
N VAL A 33 -10.17 10.01 9.95
CA VAL A 33 -11.06 9.09 9.24
C VAL A 33 -11.64 9.89 8.07
N VAL A 34 -11.03 9.78 6.88
CA VAL A 34 -11.70 10.21 5.64
C VAL A 34 -12.68 9.09 5.27
N PRO A 35 -14.01 9.28 5.43
CA PRO A 35 -14.95 8.26 5.02
C PRO A 35 -14.98 8.18 3.49
N GLY A 36 -14.61 7.03 2.94
CA GLY A 36 -14.81 6.75 1.52
C GLY A 36 -16.26 6.89 1.06
N THR A 37 -16.41 7.26 -0.20
CA THR A 37 -17.62 7.39 -0.98
C THR A 37 -17.89 6.09 -1.77
N PRO A 38 -19.10 5.90 -2.31
CA PRO A 38 -19.37 4.77 -3.21
C PRO A 38 -18.72 4.88 -4.61
N ALA A 39 -17.82 5.84 -4.81
CA ALA A 39 -17.07 6.06 -6.06
C ALA A 39 -15.58 5.77 -5.82
N LYS A 40 -14.79 5.68 -6.90
CA LYS A 40 -13.32 5.62 -6.81
C LYS A 40 -12.82 6.87 -6.09
N ASP A 41 -12.23 6.71 -4.92
CA ASP A 41 -11.70 7.83 -4.15
C ASP A 41 -10.20 7.96 -4.28
N VAL A 42 -9.72 9.19 -4.04
CA VAL A 42 -8.31 9.48 -3.78
C VAL A 42 -8.24 10.01 -2.35
N HIS A 43 -7.84 9.16 -1.41
CA HIS A 43 -7.66 9.54 -0.01
C HIS A 43 -6.18 9.78 0.28
N VAL A 44 -5.92 10.91 0.93
CA VAL A 44 -4.57 11.40 1.19
C VAL A 44 -4.48 11.79 2.67
N GLY A 45 -3.51 11.24 3.39
CA GLY A 45 -3.18 11.63 4.76
C GLY A 45 -2.92 13.13 4.87
N LEU A 46 -3.32 13.74 5.98
CA LEU A 46 -3.32 15.20 6.12
C LEU A 46 -2.03 15.74 6.76
N ASP A 47 -1.22 14.89 7.38
CA ASP A 47 0.04 15.25 8.06
C ASP A 47 -0.10 16.44 9.05
N ASN A 48 -1.30 16.69 9.58
CA ASN A 48 -1.63 17.96 10.24
C ASN A 48 -1.46 17.90 11.77
N ASP A 49 -1.15 16.74 12.31
CA ASP A 49 -0.88 16.40 13.70
C ASP A 49 0.62 16.46 14.00
N THR A 50 1.23 17.62 13.75
CA THR A 50 2.66 17.84 14.03
C THR A 50 2.87 18.51 15.39
N ARG A 51 4.11 18.45 15.90
CA ARG A 51 4.53 19.21 17.10
C ARG A 51 4.31 20.73 17.00
N SER A 52 4.23 21.28 15.78
CA SER A 52 3.96 22.72 15.57
C SER A 52 2.47 23.06 15.55
N ASN A 53 1.59 22.06 15.50
CA ASN A 53 0.15 22.29 15.63
C ASN A 53 -0.17 22.62 17.10
N THR A 54 -0.34 23.91 17.40
CA THR A 54 -0.57 24.40 18.77
C THR A 54 -1.92 24.00 19.36
N PHE A 55 -2.86 23.52 18.54
CA PHE A 55 -4.10 22.94 19.02
C PHE A 55 -3.87 21.54 19.61
N ILE A 56 -3.01 20.74 18.98
CA ILE A 56 -2.64 19.38 19.43
C ILE A 56 -1.53 19.42 20.48
N GLN A 57 -0.55 20.32 20.31
CA GLN A 57 0.57 20.54 21.20
C GLN A 57 0.49 21.94 21.84
N PRO A 58 -0.27 22.14 22.93
CA PRO A 58 -0.41 23.44 23.56
C PRO A 58 0.94 24.02 24.02
N PRO A 59 1.13 25.36 23.94
CA PRO A 59 2.36 26.00 24.40
C PRO A 59 2.67 25.67 25.87
N GLY A 60 3.92 25.27 26.15
CA GLY A 60 4.39 24.96 27.49
C GLY A 60 4.12 23.53 27.96
N VAL A 61 3.41 22.71 27.18
CA VAL A 61 3.30 21.26 27.43
C VAL A 61 4.54 20.57 26.89
N THR A 62 5.31 19.91 27.78
CA THR A 62 6.54 19.19 27.41
C THR A 62 6.29 17.76 26.96
N ALA A 63 5.17 17.15 27.38
CA ALA A 63 4.76 15.84 26.89
C ALA A 63 4.37 15.94 25.42
N ARG A 64 4.82 14.98 24.60
CA ARG A 64 4.43 14.86 23.19
C ARG A 64 2.95 14.49 23.11
N GLN A 65 2.15 15.29 22.42
CA GLN A 65 0.70 15.06 22.24
C GLN A 65 0.32 14.79 20.77
N ASP A 66 1.23 15.08 19.84
CA ASP A 66 1.10 14.79 18.42
C ASP A 66 1.28 13.31 18.10
N MET A 67 0.70 12.85 16.98
CA MET A 67 0.90 11.50 16.45
C MET A 67 1.96 11.47 15.35
N ASP A 68 2.76 12.53 15.22
CA ASP A 68 3.90 12.61 14.30
C ASP A 68 3.53 12.43 12.82
N ARG A 69 2.37 12.95 12.39
CA ARG A 69 1.83 12.77 11.04
C ARG A 69 1.25 11.39 10.77
N THR A 70 1.06 10.56 11.79
CA THR A 70 0.46 9.23 11.62
C THR A 70 -1.02 9.35 11.26
N ASP A 71 -1.37 8.83 10.10
CA ASP A 71 -2.73 8.78 9.58
C ASP A 71 -3.27 7.34 9.52
N VAL A 72 -4.60 7.21 9.62
CA VAL A 72 -5.31 5.96 9.34
C VAL A 72 -6.31 6.22 8.23
N VAL A 73 -6.04 5.66 7.05
CA VAL A 73 -6.76 5.94 5.81
C VAL A 73 -7.59 4.72 5.43
N PHE A 74 -8.87 4.93 5.08
CA PHE A 74 -9.82 3.86 4.73
C PHE A 74 -10.38 4.10 3.32
N GLY A 75 -10.12 3.21 2.37
CA GLY A 75 -10.77 3.20 1.05
C GLY A 75 -12.23 2.80 1.14
N ARG A 76 -12.47 1.71 1.87
CA ARG A 76 -13.75 1.05 2.16
C ARG A 76 -14.22 0.13 1.07
N GLY A 77 -14.44 0.57 -0.15
CA GLY A 77 -14.79 -0.37 -1.19
C GLY A 77 -15.07 0.30 -2.52
N ASN A 78 -15.10 -0.51 -3.58
CA ASN A 78 -14.67 -0.12 -4.93
C ASN A 78 -13.15 0.07 -5.00
N ASP A 79 -12.64 0.27 -6.22
CA ASP A 79 -11.22 0.56 -6.46
C ASP A 79 -10.83 1.98 -5.98
N ASP A 80 -9.93 2.07 -5.02
CA ASP A 80 -9.46 3.31 -4.40
C ASP A 80 -7.95 3.56 -4.63
N LEU A 81 -7.53 4.82 -4.48
CA LEU A 81 -6.13 5.21 -4.35
C LEU A 81 -5.92 5.82 -2.96
N LEU A 82 -5.13 5.15 -2.13
CA LEU A 82 -4.80 5.57 -0.77
C LEU A 82 -3.33 6.02 -0.71
N VAL A 83 -3.10 7.19 -0.14
CA VAL A 83 -1.76 7.77 0.04
C VAL A 83 -1.59 8.21 1.49
N GLY A 84 -0.64 7.62 2.22
CA GLY A 84 -0.34 8.00 3.61
C GLY A 84 0.35 9.36 3.71
N ASN A 85 1.30 9.61 2.82
CA ASN A 85 2.27 10.71 2.81
C ASN A 85 3.43 10.50 3.80
N ARG A 86 3.46 11.24 4.91
CA ARG A 86 4.58 11.20 5.85
C ARG A 86 4.04 10.72 7.17
N GLY A 87 4.78 9.89 7.87
CA GLY A 87 4.32 9.35 9.15
C GLY A 87 4.38 7.84 9.09
N SER A 88 3.94 7.18 10.15
CA SER A 88 3.77 5.72 10.13
C SER A 88 2.30 5.43 9.96
N ASP A 89 1.87 5.31 8.72
CA ASP A 89 0.48 5.32 8.34
C ASP A 89 -0.11 3.91 8.30
N THR A 90 -1.43 3.82 8.45
CA THR A 90 -2.17 2.57 8.23
C THR A 90 -3.20 2.81 7.14
N LEU A 91 -3.03 2.14 6.02
CA LEU A 91 -3.89 2.24 4.84
C LEU A 91 -4.68 0.94 4.71
N LEU A 92 -6.01 1.07 4.74
CA LEU A 92 -6.94 -0.05 4.66
C LEU A 92 -7.78 0.12 3.38
N GLY A 93 -7.47 -0.68 2.36
CA GLY A 93 -8.14 -0.69 1.06
C GLY A 93 -9.62 -1.02 1.21
N GLY A 94 -9.90 -2.25 1.63
CA GLY A 94 -11.26 -2.78 1.69
C GLY A 94 -11.63 -3.49 0.38
N PRO A 95 -12.91 -3.80 0.10
CA PRO A 95 -13.23 -4.53 -1.11
C PRO A 95 -13.08 -3.70 -2.40
N GLY A 96 -12.13 -4.03 -3.26
CA GLY A 96 -11.81 -3.26 -4.46
C GLY A 96 -10.53 -3.73 -5.13
N SER A 97 -10.17 -3.14 -6.26
CA SER A 97 -8.77 -3.20 -6.72
C SER A 97 -8.09 -1.88 -6.40
N ASP A 98 -7.42 -1.85 -5.26
CA ASP A 98 -6.90 -0.64 -4.64
C ASP A 98 -5.42 -0.40 -4.97
N ILE A 99 -5.01 0.85 -4.86
CA ILE A 99 -3.61 1.26 -4.96
C ILE A 99 -3.23 1.91 -3.64
N LEU A 100 -2.27 1.33 -2.93
CA LEU A 100 -1.84 1.77 -1.61
C LEU A 100 -0.40 2.27 -1.69
N VAL A 101 -0.20 3.53 -1.29
CA VAL A 101 1.12 4.19 -1.24
C VAL A 101 1.31 4.70 0.18
N GLY A 102 2.25 4.12 0.93
CA GLY A 102 2.58 4.59 2.28
C GLY A 102 3.10 6.03 2.23
N GLY A 103 4.27 6.19 1.63
CA GLY A 103 4.85 7.47 1.26
C GLY A 103 6.18 7.73 1.97
N PRO A 104 6.84 8.87 1.68
CA PRO A 104 8.23 9.06 2.05
C PRO A 104 8.47 9.48 3.51
N ASP A 105 9.42 8.81 4.17
CA ASP A 105 9.93 9.13 5.52
C ASP A 105 10.67 10.48 5.59
N HIS A 106 11.23 10.94 4.45
CA HIS A 106 11.98 12.20 4.29
C HIS A 106 12.98 12.55 5.42
N GLY A 107 13.60 11.55 6.06
CA GLY A 107 14.60 11.75 7.09
C GLY A 107 14.07 12.20 8.46
N ALA A 108 12.75 12.11 8.69
CA ALA A 108 12.24 12.01 10.05
C ALA A 108 12.59 10.62 10.62
N THR A 109 12.28 10.36 11.89
CA THR A 109 12.44 9.03 12.51
C THR A 109 11.96 7.93 11.57
N PRO A 110 12.61 6.74 11.53
CA PRO A 110 12.17 5.66 10.64
C PRO A 110 10.66 5.48 10.77
N SER A 111 9.93 5.69 9.68
CA SER A 111 8.52 5.37 9.61
C SER A 111 8.34 4.02 8.94
N SER A 112 7.19 3.44 9.22
CA SER A 112 6.81 2.13 8.72
C SER A 112 5.32 2.17 8.49
N ASP A 113 4.93 1.98 7.24
CA ASP A 113 3.54 1.97 6.85
C ASP A 113 2.99 0.54 6.87
N VAL A 114 1.70 0.45 7.20
CA VAL A 114 0.91 -0.78 7.10
C VAL A 114 -0.07 -0.60 5.96
N LEU A 115 0.13 -1.38 4.89
CA LEU A 115 -0.74 -1.42 3.74
C LEU A 115 -1.55 -2.73 3.80
N ASP A 116 -2.87 -2.63 3.79
CA ASP A 116 -3.82 -3.73 3.89
C ASP A 116 -4.78 -3.66 2.69
N GLY A 117 -4.68 -4.62 1.76
CA GLY A 117 -5.49 -4.69 0.55
C GLY A 117 -6.94 -5.11 0.83
N ASP A 118 -7.12 -6.20 1.57
CA ASP A 118 -8.39 -6.86 1.91
C ASP A 118 -8.93 -7.73 0.75
N LEU A 119 -9.98 -7.30 0.03
CA LEU A 119 -10.57 -8.15 -1.02
C LEU A 119 -10.36 -7.52 -2.41
N GLY A 120 -9.71 -8.25 -3.29
CA GLY A 120 -9.59 -7.91 -4.71
C GLY A 120 -8.13 -7.88 -5.16
N ASP A 121 -7.88 -7.39 -6.37
CA ASP A 121 -6.51 -7.37 -6.92
C ASP A 121 -5.86 -6.02 -6.57
N ASP A 122 -5.07 -5.98 -5.50
CA ASP A 122 -4.50 -4.75 -4.94
C ASP A 122 -3.03 -4.52 -5.34
N VAL A 123 -2.63 -3.25 -5.28
CA VAL A 123 -1.25 -2.84 -5.58
C VAL A 123 -0.68 -1.99 -4.46
N GLY A 124 0.29 -2.54 -3.74
CA GLY A 124 1.19 -1.78 -2.88
C GLY A 124 2.31 -1.15 -3.69
N ILE A 125 2.58 0.14 -3.47
CA ILE A 125 3.69 0.86 -4.10
C ILE A 125 4.65 1.37 -3.02
N TRP A 126 5.94 1.11 -3.25
CA TRP A 126 7.02 1.63 -2.43
C TRP A 126 8.08 2.29 -3.31
N SER A 127 8.59 3.43 -2.85
CA SER A 127 9.62 4.21 -3.52
C SER A 127 10.85 4.39 -2.61
N PRO A 128 12.06 4.57 -3.18
CA PRO A 128 13.24 4.90 -2.39
C PRO A 128 13.00 6.11 -1.48
N GLY A 129 13.07 5.88 -0.17
CA GLY A 129 12.81 6.90 0.85
C GLY A 129 11.53 6.67 1.67
N ASP A 130 10.70 5.70 1.31
CA ASP A 130 9.44 5.36 2.01
C ASP A 130 9.66 4.53 3.29
N GLY A 131 10.90 4.29 3.71
CA GLY A 131 11.15 3.57 4.96
C GLY A 131 10.93 2.07 4.85
N ASN A 132 10.48 1.44 5.94
CA ASN A 132 10.34 -0.01 6.05
C ASN A 132 8.87 -0.40 6.25
N ASP A 133 8.24 -0.95 5.22
CA ASP A 133 6.79 -1.16 5.25
C ASP A 133 6.40 -2.62 5.37
N VAL A 134 5.10 -2.82 5.57
CA VAL A 134 4.42 -4.10 5.38
C VAL A 134 3.26 -3.93 4.41
N PHE A 135 3.16 -4.85 3.46
CA PHE A 135 1.97 -5.01 2.63
C PHE A 135 1.35 -6.38 2.87
N VAL A 136 0.07 -6.36 3.21
CA VAL A 136 -0.77 -7.54 3.35
C VAL A 136 -1.85 -7.49 2.27
N GLY A 137 -1.77 -8.37 1.27
CA GLY A 137 -2.72 -8.36 0.14
C GLY A 137 -4.07 -8.97 0.50
N TYR A 138 -4.05 -10.12 1.17
CA TYR A 138 -5.22 -10.97 1.51
C TYR A 138 -5.80 -11.71 0.29
N ASP A 139 -7.10 -11.55 0.00
CA ASP A 139 -7.80 -12.38 -0.98
C ASP A 139 -7.75 -11.68 -2.35
N GLY A 140 -6.86 -12.13 -3.22
CA GLY A 140 -6.60 -11.37 -4.43
C GLY A 140 -5.54 -11.95 -5.35
N THR A 141 -5.22 -11.21 -6.40
CA THR A 141 -3.91 -11.26 -7.04
C THR A 141 -3.20 -9.93 -6.78
N ASP A 142 -2.46 -9.89 -5.70
CA ASP A 142 -1.84 -8.68 -5.17
C ASP A 142 -0.42 -8.51 -5.68
N THR A 143 -0.05 -7.26 -5.93
CA THR A 143 1.26 -6.91 -6.47
C THR A 143 1.94 -5.84 -5.64
N MET A 144 3.12 -6.14 -5.11
CA MET A 144 4.02 -5.12 -4.59
C MET A 144 4.88 -4.56 -5.71
N ILE A 145 4.91 -3.24 -5.90
CA ILE A 145 5.78 -2.57 -6.87
C ILE A 145 6.80 -1.71 -6.11
N LEU A 146 8.08 -1.95 -6.36
CA LEU A 146 9.19 -1.15 -5.85
C LEU A 146 9.81 -0.39 -7.01
N GLY A 147 9.92 0.94 -6.89
CA GLY A 147 10.54 1.78 -7.92
C GLY A 147 10.32 3.26 -7.68
N ASP A 148 10.87 4.09 -8.56
CA ASP A 148 10.81 5.54 -8.43
C ASP A 148 9.39 6.04 -8.73
N LEU A 149 8.71 6.53 -7.70
CA LEU A 149 7.37 7.07 -7.81
C LEU A 149 7.41 8.50 -8.38
N ALA A 150 6.66 8.74 -9.46
CA ALA A 150 6.59 10.06 -10.07
C ALA A 150 5.88 11.07 -9.15
N THR A 151 6.58 12.15 -8.80
CA THR A 151 6.03 13.26 -8.00
C THR A 151 6.14 14.60 -8.74
N THR A 152 5.34 15.57 -8.31
CA THR A 152 5.43 16.96 -8.76
C THR A 152 6.60 17.67 -8.06
N ALA A 153 6.97 18.87 -8.51
CA ALA A 153 8.06 19.66 -7.90
C ALA A 153 7.83 20.04 -6.41
N GLY A 154 6.65 19.73 -5.84
CA GLY A 154 6.32 19.87 -4.42
C GLY A 154 6.29 18.56 -3.63
N GLY A 155 6.69 17.44 -4.24
CA GLY A 155 6.66 16.11 -3.60
C GLY A 155 5.30 15.42 -3.61
N THR A 156 4.25 16.06 -4.13
CA THR A 156 2.92 15.43 -4.28
C THR A 156 2.94 14.39 -5.38
N LEU A 157 2.23 13.27 -5.16
CA LEU A 157 2.01 12.21 -6.12
C LEU A 157 1.51 12.74 -7.48
N ARG A 158 2.15 12.30 -8.57
CA ARG A 158 1.73 12.63 -9.92
C ARG A 158 0.92 11.48 -10.51
N LEU A 159 -0.35 11.75 -10.81
CA LEU A 159 -1.21 10.81 -11.53
C LEU A 159 -1.08 10.96 -13.04
N THR A 160 -1.19 9.85 -13.75
CA THR A 160 -1.16 9.78 -15.21
C THR A 160 -2.34 8.98 -15.73
N LYS A 161 -2.85 9.37 -16.91
CA LYS A 161 -3.94 8.64 -17.53
C LYS A 161 -3.39 7.49 -18.37
N GLN A 162 -3.46 6.27 -17.84
CA GLN A 162 -3.01 5.05 -18.49
C GLN A 162 -4.14 4.04 -18.58
N LEU A 163 -4.30 3.43 -19.76
CA LEU A 163 -5.35 2.43 -20.03
C LEU A 163 -6.77 2.88 -19.60
N GLY A 164 -7.04 4.19 -19.67
CA GLY A 164 -8.33 4.77 -19.30
C GLY A 164 -8.53 5.05 -17.81
N ARG A 165 -7.52 4.79 -16.96
CA ARG A 165 -7.52 5.08 -15.51
C ARG A 165 -6.55 6.21 -15.19
N GLU A 166 -6.83 7.00 -14.16
CA GLU A 166 -5.85 7.91 -13.56
C GLU A 166 -5.14 7.16 -12.44
N VAL A 167 -3.85 6.88 -12.62
CA VAL A 167 -3.05 6.04 -11.73
C VAL A 167 -1.69 6.68 -11.47
N PRO A 168 -1.02 6.33 -10.36
CA PRO A 168 0.40 6.67 -10.17
C PRO A 168 1.25 6.12 -11.30
N HIS A 169 2.35 6.80 -11.61
CA HIS A 169 3.37 6.26 -12.51
C HIS A 169 4.60 5.91 -11.69
N VAL A 170 5.07 4.67 -11.84
CA VAL A 170 6.29 4.16 -11.19
C VAL A 170 7.29 3.76 -12.25
N THR A 171 8.50 4.29 -12.13
CA THR A 171 9.64 3.86 -12.94
C THR A 171 10.31 2.68 -12.27
N VAL A 172 10.45 1.60 -13.03
CA VAL A 172 11.19 0.40 -12.62
C VAL A 172 12.28 0.00 -13.62
N ASP A 173 12.43 0.72 -14.73
CA ASP A 173 13.33 0.34 -15.82
C ASP A 173 14.56 1.25 -15.91
N GLY A 174 15.68 0.70 -16.36
CA GLY A 174 16.91 1.46 -16.58
C GLY A 174 17.56 2.00 -15.29
N LEU A 175 17.36 1.31 -14.16
CA LEU A 175 17.88 1.68 -12.84
C LEU A 175 19.01 0.73 -12.43
N PRO A 176 20.26 0.94 -12.90
CA PRO A 176 21.36 -0.02 -12.70
C PRO A 176 21.93 -0.08 -11.29
N HIS A 177 21.58 0.87 -10.44
CA HIS A 177 22.04 0.97 -9.06
C HIS A 177 21.04 0.36 -8.07
N ASP A 178 19.79 0.20 -8.49
CA ASP A 178 18.71 -0.27 -7.64
C ASP A 178 18.46 -1.75 -7.88
N GLY A 179 18.12 -2.47 -6.81
CA GLY A 179 17.85 -3.90 -6.90
C GLY A 179 17.09 -4.44 -5.71
N CYS A 180 16.60 -5.66 -5.85
CA CYS A 180 15.84 -6.34 -4.81
C CYS A 180 16.36 -7.75 -4.57
N ASP A 181 16.45 -8.14 -3.29
CA ASP A 181 16.59 -9.53 -2.89
C ASP A 181 15.28 -10.03 -2.26
N LEU A 182 14.81 -11.19 -2.72
CA LEU A 182 13.65 -11.87 -2.16
C LEU A 182 14.10 -12.89 -1.10
N VAL A 183 13.55 -12.79 0.10
CA VAL A 183 13.92 -13.64 1.23
C VAL A 183 12.67 -14.33 1.78
N PRO A 184 12.51 -15.66 1.58
CA PRO A 184 11.47 -16.42 2.25
C PRO A 184 11.65 -16.38 3.77
N VAL A 185 10.57 -16.14 4.50
CA VAL A 185 10.58 -16.11 5.97
C VAL A 185 10.20 -17.49 6.49
N PRO A 186 11.09 -18.19 7.22
CA PRO A 186 10.74 -19.47 7.80
C PRO A 186 9.76 -19.30 8.97
N GLU A 187 8.84 -20.26 9.14
CA GLU A 187 7.82 -20.23 10.20
C GLU A 187 8.41 -20.04 11.62
N SER A 188 9.64 -20.49 11.83
CA SER A 188 10.36 -20.37 13.12
C SER A 188 10.66 -18.93 13.53
N GLU A 189 10.65 -17.97 12.59
CA GLU A 189 10.86 -16.55 12.92
C GLU A 189 9.58 -15.91 13.48
N HIS A 190 8.42 -16.56 13.35
CA HIS A 190 7.14 -16.10 13.90
C HIS A 190 6.76 -14.64 13.56
N LEU A 191 7.22 -14.13 12.39
CA LEU A 191 6.99 -12.75 11.98
C LEU A 191 5.58 -12.50 11.43
N GLY A 192 4.81 -13.55 11.14
CA GLY A 192 3.47 -13.45 10.56
C GLY A 192 3.45 -13.03 9.10
N VAL A 193 4.60 -12.96 8.43
CA VAL A 193 4.76 -12.60 7.01
C VAL A 193 5.49 -13.72 6.27
N GLN A 194 5.28 -13.83 4.96
CA GLN A 194 5.80 -14.94 4.14
C GLN A 194 7.14 -14.59 3.50
N TYR A 195 7.33 -13.33 3.10
CA TYR A 195 8.52 -12.88 2.40
C TYR A 195 9.00 -11.53 2.92
N LEU A 196 10.31 -11.31 2.84
CA LEU A 196 10.92 -9.99 2.87
C LEU A 196 11.42 -9.66 1.46
N VAL A 197 11.25 -8.40 1.06
CA VAL A 197 11.93 -7.83 -0.11
C VAL A 197 12.93 -6.81 0.44
N ARG A 198 14.22 -7.07 0.24
CA ARG A 198 15.28 -6.15 0.62
C ARG A 198 15.59 -5.26 -0.58
N PHE A 199 15.25 -3.99 -0.47
CA PHE A 199 15.62 -3.02 -1.48
C PHE A 199 17.07 -2.59 -1.26
N THR A 200 17.82 -2.50 -2.35
CA THR A 200 19.23 -2.16 -2.35
C THR A 200 19.50 -0.99 -3.28
N VAL A 201 20.40 -0.11 -2.85
CA VAL A 201 20.99 0.95 -3.68
C VAL A 201 22.50 0.75 -3.64
N ASP A 202 23.12 0.61 -4.82
CA ASP A 202 24.54 0.27 -4.97
C ASP A 202 24.92 -1.01 -4.20
N GLY A 203 24.01 -1.98 -4.14
CA GLY A 203 24.19 -3.25 -3.42
C GLY A 203 24.11 -3.15 -1.90
N VAL A 204 23.78 -1.97 -1.34
CA VAL A 204 23.57 -1.76 0.08
C VAL A 204 22.07 -1.82 0.37
N ILE A 205 21.65 -2.64 1.33
CA ILE A 205 20.26 -2.70 1.78
C ILE A 205 19.89 -1.37 2.43
N THR A 206 18.90 -0.68 1.88
CA THR A 206 18.39 0.59 2.42
C THR A 206 17.07 0.40 3.15
N SER A 207 16.23 -0.53 2.68
CA SER A 207 14.92 -0.82 3.26
C SER A 207 14.57 -2.29 3.16
N THR A 208 13.69 -2.74 4.05
CA THR A 208 13.11 -4.08 4.04
C THR A 208 11.59 -4.00 4.10
N ILE A 209 10.94 -4.42 3.01
CA ILE A 209 9.49 -4.52 2.88
C ILE A 209 9.07 -5.93 3.29
N ARG A 210 8.01 -6.04 4.08
CA ARG A 210 7.43 -7.31 4.54
C ARG A 210 6.17 -7.61 3.75
N LEU A 211 6.02 -8.85 3.30
CA LEU A 211 4.88 -9.26 2.48
C LEU A 211 4.16 -10.45 3.08
N LYS A 212 2.84 -10.38 3.11
CA LYS A 212 1.94 -11.46 3.53
C LYS A 212 0.77 -11.51 2.56
N ASP A 213 0.47 -12.71 2.06
CA ASP A 213 -0.65 -12.92 1.12
C ASP A 213 -0.50 -11.97 -0.08
N VAL A 214 0.67 -12.02 -0.73
CA VAL A 214 0.99 -11.23 -1.93
C VAL A 214 1.49 -12.18 -3.01
N GLU A 215 0.94 -12.10 -4.22
CA GLU A 215 1.24 -13.03 -5.31
C GLU A 215 2.46 -12.59 -6.12
N ARG A 216 2.71 -11.28 -6.23
CA ARG A 216 3.72 -10.75 -7.15
C ARG A 216 4.53 -9.61 -6.54
N VAL A 217 5.81 -9.55 -6.90
CA VAL A 217 6.69 -8.42 -6.62
C VAL A 217 7.34 -7.96 -7.92
N LEU A 218 7.20 -6.69 -8.25
CA LEU A 218 7.90 -6.05 -9.36
C LEU A 218 8.95 -5.09 -8.80
N CYS A 219 10.19 -5.28 -9.20
CA CYS A 219 11.35 -4.52 -8.74
C CYS A 219 12.09 -3.85 -9.90
N PRO A 220 12.98 -2.88 -9.59
CA PRO A 220 13.77 -2.22 -10.61
C PRO A 220 14.65 -3.18 -11.41
N SER A 221 14.80 -2.93 -12.71
CA SER A 221 15.74 -3.60 -13.61
C SER A 221 16.76 -2.60 -14.15
N PRO A 222 18.02 -3.02 -14.35
CA PRO A 222 19.01 -2.23 -15.08
C PRO A 222 18.65 -2.04 -16.57
N ASN A 223 17.73 -2.85 -17.11
CA ASN A 223 17.39 -2.86 -18.53
C ASN A 223 16.22 -1.88 -18.81
N ALA A 224 16.39 -1.01 -19.79
CA ALA A 224 15.33 -0.09 -20.21
C ALA A 224 14.12 -0.85 -20.80
N GLY A 225 12.90 -0.44 -20.45
CA GLY A 225 11.65 -1.10 -20.82
C GLY A 225 11.34 -2.40 -20.07
N HIS A 226 12.15 -2.79 -19.10
CA HIS A 226 12.04 -4.05 -18.38
C HIS A 226 11.93 -3.84 -16.86
N GLY A 227 11.41 -4.83 -16.16
CA GLY A 227 11.39 -4.90 -14.69
C GLY A 227 11.77 -6.29 -14.20
N LEU A 228 12.07 -6.44 -12.92
CA LEU A 228 12.32 -7.74 -12.29
C LEU A 228 11.05 -8.23 -11.60
N LEU A 229 10.40 -9.25 -12.14
CA LEU A 229 9.18 -9.82 -11.58
C LEU A 229 9.50 -11.09 -10.78
N ALA A 230 8.93 -11.22 -9.59
CA ALA A 230 8.87 -12.48 -8.86
C ALA A 230 7.40 -12.87 -8.63
N THR A 231 7.07 -14.13 -8.91
CA THR A 231 5.76 -14.73 -8.60
C THR A 231 5.91 -15.55 -7.32
N LEU A 232 5.33 -15.08 -6.22
CA LEU A 232 5.52 -15.64 -4.88
C LEU A 232 4.75 -16.95 -4.66
N THR A 233 3.76 -17.23 -5.50
CA THR A 233 3.02 -18.51 -5.48
C THR A 233 3.78 -19.66 -6.15
N ASP A 234 4.91 -19.39 -6.82
CA ASP A 234 5.70 -20.44 -7.45
C ASP A 234 6.41 -21.31 -6.40
N PRO A 235 6.75 -22.58 -6.70
CA PRO A 235 7.46 -23.44 -5.75
C PRO A 235 8.85 -22.90 -5.33
N HIS A 236 9.49 -22.12 -6.21
CA HIS A 236 10.78 -21.50 -6.00
C HIS A 236 10.75 -20.05 -6.51
N PRO A 237 10.13 -19.12 -5.76
CA PRO A 237 10.01 -17.74 -6.19
C PRO A 237 11.38 -17.09 -6.36
N GLY A 238 11.51 -16.30 -7.41
CA GLY A 238 12.72 -15.54 -7.69
C GLY A 238 12.48 -14.51 -8.77
N PHE A 239 13.31 -13.47 -8.75
CA PHE A 239 13.23 -12.39 -9.73
C PHE A 239 13.71 -12.87 -11.10
N HIS A 240 12.90 -12.58 -12.12
CA HIS A 240 13.24 -12.75 -13.53
C HIS A 240 12.94 -11.47 -14.28
N ASP A 241 13.79 -11.14 -15.24
CA ASP A 241 13.64 -9.95 -16.07
C ASP A 241 12.46 -10.14 -17.05
N VAL A 242 11.57 -9.15 -17.11
CA VAL A 242 10.35 -9.16 -17.93
C VAL A 242 10.18 -7.85 -18.68
N ASP A 243 9.69 -7.92 -19.92
CA ASP A 243 9.28 -6.76 -20.71
C ASP A 243 8.01 -6.16 -20.10
N LEU A 244 8.05 -4.88 -19.70
CA LEU A 244 6.93 -4.19 -19.05
C LEU A 244 5.69 -4.10 -19.96
N GLY A 245 5.87 -4.13 -21.28
CA GLY A 245 4.79 -4.16 -22.27
C GLY A 245 3.96 -5.46 -22.23
N THR A 246 4.49 -6.52 -21.64
CA THR A 246 3.80 -7.83 -21.50
C THR A 246 2.96 -7.93 -20.22
N LEU A 247 3.16 -7.02 -19.26
CA LEU A 247 2.34 -6.94 -18.06
C LEU A 247 0.87 -6.63 -18.44
N ALA A 248 -0.05 -6.92 -17.54
CA ALA A 248 -1.48 -6.73 -17.78
C ALA A 248 -2.13 -5.90 -16.68
N GLY A 249 -3.36 -5.45 -16.95
CA GLY A 249 -4.24 -4.84 -15.95
C GLY A 249 -3.66 -3.59 -15.29
N LEU A 250 -3.88 -3.49 -13.98
CA LEU A 250 -3.51 -2.34 -13.17
C LEU A 250 -2.00 -2.17 -13.06
N THR A 251 -1.24 -3.26 -12.88
CA THR A 251 0.22 -3.22 -12.83
C THR A 251 0.81 -2.53 -14.07
N ARG A 252 0.38 -2.91 -15.29
CA ARG A 252 0.82 -2.27 -16.53
C ARG A 252 0.38 -0.79 -16.66
N ALA A 253 -0.73 -0.41 -16.03
CA ALA A 253 -1.13 0.99 -16.04
C ALA A 253 -0.20 1.84 -15.15
N ILE A 254 0.31 1.25 -14.06
CA ILE A 254 1.18 1.91 -13.07
C ILE A 254 2.63 1.95 -13.55
N VAL A 255 3.17 0.84 -14.07
CA VAL A 255 4.52 0.79 -14.62
C VAL A 255 4.50 1.01 -16.13
N GLY A 256 5.29 1.97 -16.58
CA GLY A 256 5.45 2.26 -18.01
C GLY A 256 6.84 2.79 -18.30
N PRO A 257 7.35 2.59 -19.54
CA PRO A 257 8.67 3.08 -19.93
C PRO A 257 8.77 4.58 -19.67
N GLN A 258 9.94 5.04 -19.28
CA GLN A 258 10.30 6.46 -19.26
C GLN A 258 9.82 7.10 -20.59
N GLY A 259 8.84 8.01 -20.49
CA GLY A 259 8.28 8.71 -21.65
C GLY A 259 9.30 9.63 -22.32
#